data_AF-V5IGS8-F1
#
_entry.id   AF-V5IGS8-F1
#
_cell.length_a   1.000
_cell.length_b   1.000
_cell.length_c   1.000
_cell.angle_alpha   90.00
_cell.angle_beta   90.00
_cell.angle_gamma   90.00
#
_symmetry.space_group_name_H-M   'P 1'
#
loop_
_entity.id
_entity.type
_entity.pdbx_description
1 polymer ?
#
loop_
_entity_poly.entity_id
_entity_poly.type
_entity_poly.pdbx_seq_one_letter_code
_entity_poly.pdbx_strand_id
1 'polypeptide(L)'
;QALVTESSQFDWIPASDGFLPTGAVQGGSCMTGEPLYIGRTYHEGTLTIGKIQPSHRCLYIPYGGEEHCYHDYEALVCKTVNF
;
A
#
# COMPACT_ATOMS: atom_id res chain seq x y z
N GLN A 1 -4.60 6.48 -27.00
CA GLN A 1 -5.96 6.37 -26.48
C GLN A 1 -5.92 5.33 -25.37
N ALA A 2 -6.04 5.74 -24.10
CA ALA A 2 -6.10 4.78 -23.00
C ALA A 2 -7.57 4.38 -22.78
N LEU A 3 -7.87 3.10 -22.97
CA LEU A 3 -9.17 2.51 -22.63
C LEU A 3 -9.23 2.38 -21.11
N VAL A 4 -10.11 3.15 -20.47
CA VAL A 4 -10.51 2.87 -19.08
C VAL A 4 -11.77 2.03 -19.16
N THR A 5 -11.62 0.72 -19.04
CA THR A 5 -12.74 -0.23 -19.04
C THR A 5 -13.26 -0.39 -17.62
N GLU A 6 -14.53 -0.04 -17.39
CA GLU A 6 -15.33 -0.29 -16.18
C GLU A 6 -14.79 0.35 -14.88
N SER A 7 -15.67 0.68 -13.94
CA SER A 7 -15.31 1.32 -12.66
C SER A 7 -14.17 0.57 -11.96
N SER A 8 -13.02 1.23 -11.74
CA SER A 8 -11.85 0.61 -11.08
C SER A 8 -12.27 0.00 -9.74
N GLN A 9 -12.09 -1.33 -9.61
CA GLN A 9 -12.36 -2.06 -8.37
C GLN A 9 -11.38 -1.66 -7.25
N PHE A 10 -10.27 -1.01 -7.60
CA PHE A 10 -9.26 -0.58 -6.67
C PHE A 10 -9.12 0.94 -6.63
N ASP A 11 -8.80 1.45 -5.45
CA ASP A 11 -8.47 2.84 -5.19
C ASP A 11 -7.21 2.94 -4.34
N TRP A 12 -6.60 4.14 -4.36
CA TRP A 12 -5.52 4.51 -3.46
C TRP A 12 -6.06 5.52 -2.47
N ILE A 13 -5.99 5.19 -1.18
CA ILE A 13 -6.56 6.00 -0.11
C ILE A 13 -5.43 6.50 0.79
N PRO A 14 -5.31 7.83 1.01
CA PRO A 14 -4.34 8.38 1.95
C PRO A 14 -4.49 7.76 3.34
N ALA A 15 -3.37 7.38 3.94
CA ALA A 15 -3.28 6.79 5.25
C ALA A 15 -1.91 7.11 5.87
N SER A 16 -1.80 6.92 7.19
CA SER A 16 -0.54 7.14 7.88
C SER A 16 -0.41 6.25 9.11
N ASP A 17 0.82 6.14 9.64
CA ASP A 17 1.11 5.59 10.97
C ASP A 17 0.57 4.16 11.20
N GLY A 18 0.54 3.34 10.16
CA GLY A 18 0.01 1.97 10.21
C GLY A 18 -1.51 1.87 10.08
N PHE A 19 -2.22 2.98 9.89
CA PHE A 19 -3.66 2.98 9.59
C PHE A 19 -3.90 2.23 8.27
N LEU A 20 -4.94 1.39 8.29
CA LEU A 20 -5.41 0.63 7.14
C LEU A 20 -6.89 0.95 6.90
N PRO A 21 -7.24 1.56 5.76
CA PRO A 21 -8.63 1.75 5.38
C PRO A 21 -9.35 0.42 5.14
N THR A 22 -10.67 0.40 5.31
CA THR A 22 -11.51 -0.76 4.99
C THR A 22 -11.28 -1.20 3.54
N GLY A 23 -11.08 -2.50 3.35
CA GLY A 23 -10.78 -3.07 2.03
C GLY A 23 -9.30 -2.98 1.64
N ALA A 24 -8.40 -2.58 2.55
CA ALA A 24 -6.96 -2.63 2.32
C ALA A 24 -6.52 -4.02 1.85
N VAL A 25 -5.77 -4.05 0.75
CA VAL A 25 -5.36 -5.29 0.10
C VAL A 25 -4.13 -5.85 0.80
N GLN A 26 -4.27 -7.02 1.43
CA GLN A 26 -3.15 -7.77 1.96
C GLN A 26 -2.32 -8.34 0.80
N GLY A 27 -1.03 -8.00 0.76
CA GLY A 27 -0.08 -8.45 -0.26
C GLY A 27 0.83 -9.58 0.20
N GLY A 28 0.87 -9.89 1.50
CA GLY A 28 1.68 -10.97 2.05
C GLY A 28 1.65 -11.01 3.57
N SER A 29 2.68 -11.62 4.15
CA SER A 29 2.95 -11.63 5.59
C SER A 29 4.44 -11.60 5.87
N CYS A 30 4.82 -11.10 7.05
CA CYS A 30 6.20 -11.12 7.50
C CYS A 30 6.55 -12.48 8.15
N MET A 31 7.81 -12.66 8.55
CA MET A 31 8.30 -13.92 9.14
C MET A 31 7.57 -14.31 10.43
N THR A 32 7.07 -13.34 11.20
CA THR A 32 6.30 -13.59 12.43
C THR A 32 4.81 -13.84 12.17
N GLY A 33 4.39 -13.82 10.89
CA GLY A 33 3.01 -14.02 10.48
C GLY A 33 2.15 -12.76 10.45
N GLU A 34 2.72 -11.58 10.75
CA GLU A 34 1.98 -10.31 10.63
C GLU A 34 1.58 -10.06 9.15
N PRO A 35 0.31 -9.72 8.87
CA PRO A 35 -0.12 -9.37 7.53
C PRO A 35 0.54 -8.08 7.04
N LEU A 36 0.98 -8.08 5.79
CA LEU A 36 1.56 -6.92 5.11
C LEU A 36 0.61 -6.45 4.00
N TYR A 37 0.47 -5.14 3.85
CA TYR A 37 -0.48 -4.53 2.93
C TYR A 37 0.22 -3.76 1.82
N ILE A 38 -0.49 -3.56 0.71
CA ILE A 38 0.06 -2.84 -0.44
C ILE A 38 -0.13 -1.34 -0.22
N GLY A 39 0.97 -0.60 -0.25
CA GLY A 39 0.95 0.86 -0.21
C GLY A 39 1.89 1.48 -1.24
N ARG A 40 1.80 2.80 -1.39
CA ARG A 40 2.72 3.58 -2.21
C ARG A 40 2.98 4.95 -1.59
N THR A 41 4.10 5.55 -1.95
CA THR A 41 4.46 6.92 -1.55
C THR A 41 5.37 7.55 -2.60
N TYR A 42 5.60 8.86 -2.51
CA TYR A 42 6.58 9.53 -3.35
C TYR A 42 7.98 9.42 -2.74
N HIS A 43 8.91 8.83 -3.48
CA HIS A 43 10.33 8.81 -3.17
C HIS A 43 11.08 9.47 -4.33
N GLU A 44 11.81 10.56 -4.03
CA GLU A 44 12.59 11.32 -5.02
C GLU A 44 11.78 11.70 -6.28
N GLY A 45 10.53 12.12 -6.08
CA GLY A 45 9.62 12.52 -7.17
C GLY A 45 9.00 11.36 -7.95
N THR A 46 9.34 10.12 -7.62
CA THR A 46 8.75 8.91 -8.21
C THR A 46 7.74 8.30 -7.27
N LEU A 47 6.58 7.94 -7.80
CA LEU A 47 5.57 7.20 -7.05
C LEU A 47 5.97 5.71 -6.98
N THR A 48 6.31 5.26 -5.78
CA THR A 48 6.92 3.94 -5.53
C THR A 48 6.02 3.09 -4.64
N ILE A 49 5.79 1.85 -5.05
CA ILE A 49 5.00 0.86 -4.31
C ILE A 49 5.89 0.14 -3.29
N GLY A 50 5.30 -0.22 -2.15
CA GLY A 50 5.97 -0.94 -1.07
C GLY A 50 5.00 -1.75 -0.20
N LYS A 51 5.51 -2.19 0.96
CA LYS A 51 4.76 -2.96 1.96
C LYS A 51 4.43 -2.08 3.18
N ILE A 52 3.17 -1.98 3.53
CA ILE A 52 2.73 -1.39 4.80
C ILE A 52 2.84 -2.48 5.87
N GLN A 53 3.52 -2.18 6.96
CA GLN A 53 3.63 -3.03 8.13
C GLN A 53 2.97 -2.33 9.32
N PRO A 54 1.72 -2.68 9.67
CA PRO A 54 0.94 -1.96 10.68
C PRO A 54 1.61 -1.87 12.05
N SER A 55 2.26 -2.93 12.52
CA SER A 55 2.96 -2.96 13.81
C SER A 55 4.15 -1.99 13.85
N HIS A 56 4.79 -1.76 12.70
CA HIS A 56 5.89 -0.81 12.55
C HIS A 56 5.40 0.61 12.22
N ARG A 57 4.10 0.78 11.98
CA ARG A 57 3.44 2.07 11.70
C ARG A 57 3.96 2.77 10.44
N CYS A 58 4.37 2.02 9.42
CA CYS A 58 4.98 2.60 8.24
C CYS A 58 4.79 1.77 6.97
N LEU A 59 4.99 2.43 5.83
CA LEU A 59 5.29 1.85 4.52
C LEU A 59 6.80 1.70 4.35
N TYR A 60 7.26 0.52 3.93
CA TYR A 60 8.62 0.30 3.44
C TYR A 60 8.63 0.22 1.92
N ILE A 61 9.50 0.99 1.27
CA ILE A 61 9.79 0.86 -0.17
C ILE A 61 11.23 0.38 -0.40
N PRO A 62 11.48 -0.47 -1.42
CA PRO A 62 12.83 -0.82 -1.82
C PRO A 62 13.40 0.23 -2.78
N TYR A 63 14.52 0.85 -2.44
CA TYR A 63 15.24 1.76 -3.34
C TYR A 63 16.74 1.76 -3.02
N GLY A 64 17.59 1.86 -4.05
CA GLY A 64 19.05 1.94 -3.85
C GLY A 64 19.72 0.73 -3.16
N GLY A 65 19.02 -0.41 -3.02
CA GLY A 65 19.50 -1.56 -2.25
C GLY A 65 19.12 -1.53 -0.77
N GLU A 66 18.36 -0.53 -0.33
CA GLU A 66 17.89 -0.36 1.05
C GLU A 66 16.35 -0.35 1.12
N GLU A 67 15.81 -0.50 2.34
CA GLU A 67 14.39 -0.28 2.62
C GLU A 67 14.20 1.09 3.28
N HIS A 68 13.45 1.97 2.62
CA HIS A 68 13.13 3.29 3.15
C HIS A 68 11.76 3.27 3.83
N CYS A 69 11.69 3.85 5.03
CA CYS A 69 10.49 3.91 5.87
C CYS A 69 9.75 5.25 5.70
N TYR A 70 8.44 5.17 5.48
CA TYR A 70 7.54 6.32 5.33
C TYR A 70 6.31 6.17 6.22
N HIS A 71 5.98 7.23 6.97
CA HIS A 71 4.81 7.25 7.84
C HIS A 71 3.55 7.72 7.11
N ASP A 72 3.70 8.56 6.07
CA ASP A 72 2.62 8.97 5.18
C ASP A 72 2.66 8.20 3.86
N TYR A 73 1.53 7.64 3.47
CA TYR A 73 1.40 6.80 2.28
C TYR A 73 -0.03 6.77 1.75
N GLU A 74 -0.23 6.13 0.60
CA GLU A 74 -1.55 5.71 0.14
C GLU A 74 -1.62 4.17 0.23
N ALA A 75 -2.71 3.65 0.81
CA ALA A 75 -3.00 2.22 0.83
C ALA A 75 -3.85 1.82 -0.37
N LEU A 76 -3.54 0.68 -0.99
CA LEU A 76 -4.39 0.10 -2.03
C LEU A 76 -5.61 -0.54 -1.38
N VAL A 77 -6.81 -0.14 -1.80
CA VAL A 77 -8.09 -0.68 -1.32
C VAL A 77 -8.87 -1.32 -2.44
N CYS A 78 -9.57 -2.41 -2.15
CA CYS A 78 -10.61 -2.97 -3.01
C CYS A 78 -11.99 -2.45 -2.58
N LYS A 79 -12.73 -1.83 -3.51
CA LYS A 79 -14.06 -1.24 -3.28
C LYS A 79 -15.19 -2.26 -3.22
N THR A 80 -15.03 -3.40 -3.89
CA THR A 80 -16.10 -4.39 -4.05
C THR A 80 -15.57 -5.78 -3.72
N VAL A 81 -15.98 -6.33 -2.59
CA VAL A 81 -15.82 -7.75 -2.27
C VAL A 81 -17.13 -8.44 -2.64
N ASN A 82 -17.17 -9.06 -3.81
CA ASN A 82 -18.31 -9.90 -4.19
C ASN A 82 -18.13 -11.28 -3.54
N PHE A 83 -19.11 -11.71 -2.75
CA PHE A 83 -19.21 -13.05 -2.18
C PHE A 83 -20.00 -13.98 -3.10
#